data_AF-G8TNS9-F1
#
_entry.id   AF-G8TNS9-F1
#
_cell.length_a   1.000
_cell.length_b   1.000
_cell.length_c   1.000
_cell.angle_alpha   90.00
_cell.angle_beta   90.00
_cell.angle_gamma   90.00
#
_symmetry.space_group_name_H-M   'P 1'
#
loop_
_entity.id
_entity.type
_entity.pdbx_description
1 polymer ?
#
loop_
_entity_poly.entity_id
_entity_poly.type
_entity_poly.pdbx_seq_one_letter_code
_entity_poly.pdbx_strand_id
1 'polypeptide(L)'
;MTSTNTYSAYARGAVIGLQRYMEKNPLLHKNVQDLWNAHPGDSRSMIEKAFKPITGYRIKEYLVLVRLQQTKQLLREGMPIKRVAAKSYYKSQSAYCTAFKRYFNLSPTDWLKDGQP
;
A
#
# COMPACT_ATOMS: atom_id res chain seq x y z
N MET A 1 19.46 0.39 19.28
CA MET A 1 19.18 -1.06 19.37
C MET A 1 18.73 -1.55 18.00
N THR A 2 19.66 -1.97 17.15
CA THR A 2 19.38 -2.45 15.79
C THR A 2 19.21 -3.97 15.84
N SER A 3 17.97 -4.45 15.75
CA SER A 3 17.69 -5.88 15.58
C SER A 3 18.25 -6.33 14.24
N THR A 4 19.31 -7.14 14.27
CA THR A 4 19.77 -7.92 13.13
C THR A 4 18.57 -8.69 12.58
N ASN A 5 18.20 -8.42 11.33
CA ASN A 5 17.00 -8.95 10.69
C ASN A 5 17.22 -10.43 10.35
N THR A 6 17.05 -11.33 11.32
CA THR A 6 17.37 -12.78 11.26
C THR A 6 16.31 -13.62 10.52
N TYR A 7 15.94 -13.24 9.29
CA TYR A 7 15.08 -14.07 8.44
C TYR A 7 15.90 -14.78 7.36
N SER A 8 15.49 -15.99 6.98
CA SER A 8 16.15 -16.76 5.92
C SER A 8 16.11 -16.03 4.58
N ALA A 9 17.05 -16.36 3.67
CA ALA A 9 17.03 -15.82 2.31
C ALA A 9 15.68 -16.07 1.62
N TYR A 10 15.08 -17.24 1.85
CA TYR A 10 13.74 -17.57 1.36
C TYR A 10 12.66 -16.63 1.93
N ALA A 11 12.61 -16.43 3.24
CA ALA A 11 11.62 -15.54 3.87
C ALA A 11 11.72 -14.09 3.36
N ARG A 12 12.96 -13.59 3.15
CA ARG A 12 13.18 -12.29 2.52
C ARG A 12 12.70 -12.27 1.08
N GLY A 13 13.02 -13.31 0.30
CA GLY A 13 12.57 -13.46 -1.08
C GLY A 13 11.04 -13.43 -1.20
N ALA A 14 10.34 -14.17 -0.35
CA ALA A 14 8.88 -14.21 -0.29
C ALA A 14 8.27 -12.84 0.04
N VAL A 15 8.81 -12.12 1.03
CA VAL A 15 8.36 -10.76 1.38
C VAL A 15 8.56 -9.79 0.22
N ILE A 16 9.74 -9.81 -0.43
CA ILE A 16 10.04 -8.97 -1.59
C ILE A 16 9.12 -9.33 -2.77
N GLY A 17 8.86 -10.62 -2.99
CA GLY A 17 7.92 -11.11 -3.99
C GLY A 17 6.52 -10.54 -3.78
N LEU A 18 6.02 -10.58 -2.55
CA LEU A 18 4.72 -10.03 -2.19
C LEU A 18 4.68 -8.50 -2.35
N GLN A 19 5.73 -7.77 -1.94
CA GLN A 19 5.82 -6.31 -2.16
C GLN A 19 5.72 -5.95 -3.63
N ARG A 20 6.54 -6.58 -4.48
CA ARG A 20 6.54 -6.37 -5.93
C ARG A 20 5.17 -6.69 -6.54
N TYR A 21 4.51 -7.74 -6.05
CA TYR A 21 3.17 -8.07 -6.50
C TYR A 21 2.15 -6.98 -6.14
N MET A 22 2.19 -6.44 -4.93
CA MET A 22 1.34 -5.31 -4.51
C MET A 22 1.62 -4.05 -5.36
N GLU A 23 2.88 -3.70 -5.58
CA GLU A 23 3.31 -2.53 -6.36
C GLU A 23 2.91 -2.61 -7.84
N LYS A 24 2.97 -3.80 -8.44
CA LYS A 24 2.48 -4.02 -9.80
C LYS A 24 0.96 -3.97 -9.92
N ASN A 25 0.24 -4.19 -8.81
CA ASN A 25 -1.22 -4.31 -8.78
C ASN A 25 -1.86 -3.45 -7.67
N PRO A 26 -1.60 -2.12 -7.64
CA PRO A 26 -1.87 -1.27 -6.47
C PRO A 26 -3.36 -1.09 -6.15
N LEU A 27 -4.23 -1.27 -7.15
CA LEU A 27 -5.69 -1.13 -7.03
C LEU A 27 -6.42 -2.47 -7.18
N LEU A 28 -5.72 -3.61 -7.23
CA LEU A 28 -6.36 -4.90 -7.48
C LEU A 28 -7.05 -5.46 -6.24
N HIS A 29 -6.41 -5.31 -5.07
CA HIS A 29 -6.86 -5.93 -3.83
C HIS A 29 -7.39 -4.88 -2.86
N LYS A 30 -8.66 -5.00 -2.46
CA LYS A 30 -9.28 -4.11 -1.49
C LYS A 30 -8.77 -4.34 -0.09
N ASN A 31 -8.45 -5.58 0.26
CA ASN A 31 -8.02 -5.96 1.59
C ASN A 31 -7.02 -7.14 1.58
N VAL A 32 -6.46 -7.47 2.74
CA VAL A 32 -5.42 -8.50 2.87
C VAL A 32 -5.94 -9.91 2.57
N GLN A 33 -7.24 -10.19 2.79
CA GLN A 33 -7.82 -11.48 2.44
C GLN A 33 -7.86 -11.67 0.92
N ASP A 34 -8.29 -10.64 0.17
CA ASP A 34 -8.28 -10.69 -1.30
C ASP A 34 -6.86 -10.89 -1.84
N LEU A 35 -5.89 -10.20 -1.24
CA LEU A 35 -4.47 -10.35 -1.57
C LEU A 35 -3.99 -11.81 -1.41
N TRP A 36 -4.33 -12.45 -0.29
CA TRP A 36 -3.92 -13.83 -0.04
C TRP A 36 -4.62 -14.83 -0.96
N ASN A 37 -5.91 -14.61 -1.26
CA ASN A 37 -6.65 -15.44 -2.20
C ASN A 37 -6.01 -15.42 -3.60
N ALA A 38 -5.46 -14.27 -4.00
CA ALA A 38 -4.80 -14.08 -5.30
C ALA A 38 -3.30 -14.41 -5.30
N HIS A 39 -2.71 -14.73 -4.15
CA HIS A 39 -1.30 -15.10 -4.02
C HIS A 39 -1.12 -16.41 -3.22
N PRO A 40 -1.70 -17.54 -3.68
CA PRO A 40 -1.52 -18.84 -3.05
C PRO A 40 -0.14 -19.39 -3.46
N GLY A 41 0.82 -19.43 -2.54
CA GLY A 41 2.14 -19.99 -2.88
C GLY A 41 3.16 -19.99 -1.75
N ASP A 42 3.14 -18.96 -0.91
CA ASP A 42 4.06 -18.86 0.22
C ASP A 42 3.38 -19.18 1.55
N SER A 43 4.17 -19.61 2.55
CA SER A 43 3.68 -19.75 3.91
C SER A 43 3.23 -18.39 4.43
N ARG A 44 1.92 -18.12 4.34
CA ARG A 44 1.26 -16.88 4.81
C ARG A 44 1.74 -16.50 6.21
N SER A 45 1.83 -17.48 7.11
CA SER A 45 2.30 -17.26 8.49
C SER A 45 3.75 -16.76 8.55
N MET A 46 4.64 -17.32 7.71
CA MET A 46 6.02 -16.87 7.62
C MET A 46 6.09 -15.43 7.10
N ILE A 47 5.39 -15.11 6.01
CA ILE A 47 5.39 -13.74 5.48
C ILE A 47 4.80 -12.77 6.50
N GLU A 48 3.66 -13.07 7.12
CA GLU A 48 3.05 -12.17 8.12
C GLU A 48 4.01 -11.82 9.26
N LYS A 49 4.81 -12.79 9.72
CA LYS A 49 5.86 -12.57 10.74
C LYS A 49 7.04 -11.75 10.21
N ALA A 50 7.50 -12.05 9.01
CA ALA A 50 8.70 -11.45 8.41
C ALA A 50 8.48 -10.06 7.82
N PHE A 51 7.25 -9.75 7.38
CA PHE A 51 6.97 -8.58 6.55
C PHE A 51 7.27 -7.25 7.26
N LYS A 52 6.80 -7.07 8.51
CA LYS A 52 7.07 -5.82 9.25
C LYS A 52 8.54 -5.63 9.61
N PRO A 53 9.26 -6.63 10.14
CA PRO A 53 10.70 -6.51 10.37
C PRO A 53 11.51 -6.17 9.11
N ILE A 54 11.08 -6.64 7.94
CA ILE A 54 11.77 -6.41 6.67
C ILE A 54 11.40 -5.07 6.03
N THR A 55 10.11 -4.71 6.03
CA THR A 55 9.61 -3.54 5.26
C THR A 55 9.36 -2.31 6.13
N GLY A 56 9.31 -2.47 7.45
CA GLY A 56 8.86 -1.44 8.39
C GLY A 56 7.33 -1.32 8.53
N TYR A 57 6.55 -1.95 7.64
CA TYR A 57 5.10 -1.84 7.60
C TYR A 57 4.42 -3.18 7.88
N ARG A 58 3.23 -3.19 8.46
CA ARG A 58 2.36 -4.38 8.40
C ARG A 58 1.83 -4.52 6.96
N ILE A 59 1.50 -5.74 6.53
CA ILE A 59 0.97 -6.01 5.18
C ILE A 59 -0.22 -5.12 4.84
N LYS A 60 -1.19 -4.99 5.76
CA LYS A 60 -2.35 -4.11 5.57
C LYS A 60 -1.96 -2.64 5.37
N GLU A 61 -0.97 -2.17 6.12
CA GLU A 61 -0.50 -0.78 6.05
C GLU A 61 0.20 -0.52 4.71
N TYR A 62 1.00 -1.49 4.26
CA TYR A 62 1.70 -1.43 2.98
C TYR A 62 0.72 -1.49 1.79
N LEU A 63 -0.28 -2.37 1.85
CA LEU A 63 -1.32 -2.44 0.82
C LEU A 63 -2.06 -1.09 0.67
N VAL A 64 -2.35 -0.43 1.79
CA VAL A 64 -2.96 0.92 1.77
C VAL A 64 -1.99 1.96 1.23
N LEU A 65 -0.71 1.90 1.63
CA LEU A 65 0.32 2.82 1.14
C LEU A 65 0.46 2.75 -0.38
N VAL A 66 0.64 1.56 -0.93
CA VAL A 66 0.79 1.33 -2.38
C VAL A 66 -0.45 1.81 -3.14
N ARG A 67 -1.66 1.58 -2.60
CA ARG A 67 -2.90 2.09 -3.18
C ARG A 67 -2.93 3.62 -3.21
N LEU A 68 -2.58 4.26 -2.11
CA LEU A 68 -2.54 5.72 -1.99
C LEU A 68 -1.41 6.35 -2.82
N GLN A 69 -0.31 5.62 -3.05
CA GLN A 69 0.71 6.05 -4.01
C GLN A 69 0.16 6.05 -5.44
N GLN A 70 -0.59 5.03 -5.84
CA GLN A 70 -1.25 5.02 -7.15
C GLN A 70 -2.26 6.17 -7.31
N THR A 71 -2.93 6.58 -6.24
CA THR A 71 -3.87 7.69 -6.33
C THR A 71 -3.21 9.03 -6.63
N LYS A 72 -1.94 9.23 -6.23
CA LYS A 72 -1.16 10.42 -6.63
C LYS A 72 -1.09 10.57 -8.14
N GLN A 73 -0.82 9.48 -8.85
CA GLN A 73 -0.77 9.47 -10.31
C GLN A 73 -2.14 9.81 -10.92
N LEU A 74 -3.22 9.20 -10.41
CA LEU A 74 -4.59 9.50 -10.87
C LEU A 74 -4.97 10.96 -10.66
N LEU A 75 -4.54 11.56 -9.54
CA LEU A 75 -4.77 12.98 -9.25
C LEU A 75 -4.01 13.87 -10.25
N ARG A 76 -2.75 13.56 -10.57
CA ARG A 76 -1.96 14.29 -11.58
C ARG A 76 -2.57 14.21 -12.97
N GLU A 77 -3.19 13.09 -13.30
CA GLU A 77 -3.96 12.90 -14.55
C GLU A 77 -5.28 13.69 -14.55
N GLY A 78 -5.56 14.50 -13.52
CA GLY A 78 -6.75 15.35 -13.44
C GLY A 78 -8.01 14.61 -12.98
N MET A 79 -7.90 13.37 -12.49
CA MET A 79 -9.06 12.64 -12.02
C MET A 79 -9.69 13.33 -10.79
N PRO A 80 -11.00 13.61 -10.78
CA PRO A 80 -11.66 14.23 -9.63
C PRO A 80 -11.48 13.40 -8.35
N ILE A 81 -11.21 14.06 -7.23
CA ILE A 81 -10.94 13.40 -5.93
C ILE A 81 -12.03 12.38 -5.56
N LYS A 82 -13.31 12.70 -5.81
CA LYS A 82 -14.44 11.77 -5.58
C LYS A 82 -14.31 10.47 -6.38
N ARG A 83 -13.87 10.55 -7.64
CA ARG A 83 -13.64 9.36 -8.49
C ARG A 83 -12.40 8.59 -8.04
N VAL A 84 -11.32 9.29 -7.67
CA VAL A 84 -10.12 8.67 -7.10
C VAL A 84 -10.45 7.89 -5.82
N ALA A 85 -11.24 8.46 -4.92
CA ALA A 85 -11.69 7.81 -3.69
C ALA A 85 -12.46 6.51 -3.98
N ALA A 86 -13.43 6.57 -4.91
CA ALA A 86 -14.18 5.38 -5.31
C ALA A 86 -13.29 4.31 -5.96
N LYS A 87 -12.38 4.70 -6.85
CA LYS A 87 -11.43 3.81 -7.54
C LYS A 87 -10.40 3.17 -6.59
N SER A 88 -10.17 3.76 -5.43
CA SER A 88 -9.28 3.26 -4.37
C SER A 88 -10.02 2.65 -3.18
N TYR A 89 -11.28 2.23 -3.38
CA TYR A 89 -12.13 1.51 -2.42
C TYR A 89 -12.54 2.30 -1.16
N TYR A 90 -12.53 3.63 -1.21
CA TYR A 90 -13.06 4.44 -0.13
C TYR A 90 -14.54 4.73 -0.36
N LYS A 91 -15.34 4.57 0.71
CA LYS A 91 -16.79 4.83 0.70
C LYS A 91 -17.14 6.32 0.51
N SER A 92 -16.22 7.21 0.87
CA SER A 92 -16.42 8.66 0.76
C SER A 92 -15.10 9.36 0.45
N GLN A 93 -15.22 10.55 -0.14
CA GLN A 93 -14.08 11.45 -0.38
C GLN A 93 -13.39 11.82 0.94
N SER A 94 -14.14 12.10 2.01
CA SER A 94 -13.56 12.45 3.31
C SER A 94 -12.71 11.31 3.88
N ALA A 95 -13.18 10.06 3.80
CA ALA A 95 -12.43 8.90 4.26
C ALA A 95 -11.11 8.72 3.48
N TYR A 96 -11.15 8.97 2.17
CA TYR A 96 -9.95 9.00 1.33
C TYR A 96 -8.99 10.12 1.75
N CYS A 97 -9.47 11.37 1.89
CA CYS A 97 -8.63 12.50 2.27
C CYS A 97 -7.96 12.30 3.64
N THR A 98 -8.69 11.77 4.63
CA THR A 98 -8.12 11.44 5.95
C THR A 98 -7.02 10.39 5.83
N ALA A 99 -7.24 9.34 5.04
CA ALA A 99 -6.22 8.31 4.83
C ALA A 99 -5.00 8.87 4.09
N PHE A 100 -5.20 9.63 3.01
CA PHE A 100 -4.13 10.25 2.24
C PHE A 100 -3.28 11.18 3.11
N LYS A 101 -3.91 12.05 3.91
CA LYS A 101 -3.22 12.94 4.85
C LYS A 101 -2.43 12.18 5.92
N ARG A 102 -2.96 11.06 6.42
CA ARG A 102 -2.24 10.22 7.39
C ARG A 102 -0.94 9.66 6.83
N TYR A 103 -0.89 9.33 5.54
CA TYR A 103 0.30 8.73 4.91
C TYR A 103 1.27 9.75 4.31
N PHE A 104 0.77 10.90 3.87
CA PHE A 104 1.59 11.89 3.13
C PHE A 104 1.66 13.26 3.79
N ASN A 105 1.09 13.41 4.99
CA ASN A 105 1.01 14.65 5.78
C ASN A 105 0.35 15.86 5.08
N LEU A 106 -0.17 15.68 3.86
CA LEU A 106 -0.86 16.69 3.07
C LEU A 106 -2.23 16.18 2.64
N SER A 107 -3.21 17.07 2.45
CA SER A 107 -4.45 16.68 1.79
C SER A 107 -4.20 16.42 0.29
N PRO A 108 -5.05 15.65 -0.41
CA PRO A 108 -4.92 15.45 -1.86
C PRO A 108 -4.86 16.76 -2.64
N THR A 109 -5.64 17.77 -2.22
CA THR A 109 -5.69 19.09 -2.84
C THR A 109 -4.39 19.87 -2.60
N ASP A 110 -3.89 19.86 -1.37
CA ASP A 110 -2.64 20.56 -1.04
C ASP A 110 -1.44 19.90 -1.73
N TRP A 111 -1.44 18.58 -1.81
CA TRP A 111 -0.42 17.81 -2.52
C TRP A 111 -0.38 18.13 -4.02
N LEU A 112 -1.54 18.34 -4.67
CA LEU A 112 -1.60 18.79 -6.06
C LEU A 112 -1.05 20.21 -6.26
N LYS A 113 -1.25 21.10 -5.28
CA LYS A 113 -0.74 22.48 -5.32
C LYS A 113 0.75 22.56 -5.07
N ASP A 114 1.28 21.68 -4.22
CA ASP A 114 2.70 21.66 -3.84
C ASP A 114 3.63 21.22 -5.00
N GLY A 115 3.08 20.72 -6.11
CA GLY A 115 3.84 20.36 -7.30
C GLY A 115 4.87 19.23 -7.08
N GLN A 116 4.78 18.50 -5.96
CA GLN A 116 5.70 17.41 -5.63
C GLN A 116 5.69 16.37 -6.76
N PRO A 117 6.87 16.00 -7.32
CA PRO A 117 7.01 14.97 -8.36
C PRO A 117 6.79 13.53 -7.85
#